data_AF-A0A9R0Z0T6-F1
#
_entry.id   AF-A0A9R0Z0T6-F1
#
_cell.length_a   1.000
_cell.length_b   1.000
_cell.length_c   1.000
_cell.angle_alpha   90.00
_cell.angle_beta   90.00
_cell.angle_gamma   90.00
#
_symmetry.space_group_name_H-M   'P 1'
#
loop_
_entity.id
_entity.type
_entity.pdbx_description
1 polymer ?
#
loop_
_entity_poly.entity_id
_entity_poly.type
_entity_poly.pdbx_seq_one_letter_code
_entity_poly.pdbx_strand_id
1 'polypeptide(L)'
;MKCSGYMPPEYINRQQISPKFDIFSLGVIIIQIMAGKDGYFNCADTPPKEFIKHVCENWRMRLQATMSSHLSEEVRTCIEIALKCVEDDRTRRPTIAQIVNELSNIGIAKSKPICQVCILCSRGPPFFTMIGLTSFIILL
;
A
#
# COMPACT_ATOMS: atom_id res chain seq x y z
N MET A 1 -12.80 -3.80 -21.57
CA MET A 1 -11.80 -3.56 -20.51
C MET A 1 -10.46 -4.09 -21.01
N LYS A 2 -9.54 -3.21 -21.42
CA LYS A 2 -8.21 -3.65 -21.90
C LYS A 2 -7.33 -3.88 -20.68
N CYS A 3 -6.98 -5.13 -20.40
CA CYS A 3 -6.10 -5.51 -19.29
C CYS A 3 -4.62 -5.18 -19.54
N SER A 4 -4.29 -4.48 -20.63
CA SER A 4 -2.91 -4.23 -21.06
C SER A 4 -2.10 -3.41 -20.07
N GLY A 5 -2.74 -2.60 -19.22
CA GLY A 5 -2.04 -1.81 -18.21
C GLY A 5 -1.53 -2.61 -17.02
N TYR A 6 -2.03 -3.83 -16.78
CA TYR A 6 -1.62 -4.67 -15.65
C TYR A 6 -0.56 -5.72 -16.04
N MET A 7 -0.19 -5.77 -17.32
CA MET A 7 0.75 -6.75 -17.85
C MET A 7 2.17 -6.16 -17.86
N PRO A 8 3.16 -6.87 -17.31
CA PRO A 8 4.54 -6.42 -17.30
C PRO A 8 5.16 -6.50 -18.71
N PRO A 9 6.18 -5.68 -19.00
CA PRO A 9 6.77 -5.57 -20.34
C PRO A 9 7.37 -6.88 -20.85
N GLU A 10 7.94 -7.72 -19.98
CA GLU A 10 8.50 -9.01 -20.38
C GLU A 10 7.42 -10.01 -20.84
N TYR A 11 6.20 -9.89 -20.32
CA TYR A 11 5.09 -10.70 -20.78
C TYR A 11 4.59 -10.22 -22.14
N ILE A 12 4.45 -8.90 -22.32
CA ILE A 12 4.01 -8.31 -23.59
C ILE A 12 5.00 -8.63 -24.71
N ASN A 13 6.31 -8.52 -24.42
CA ASN A 13 7.36 -8.65 -25.43
C ASN A 13 7.78 -10.10 -25.69
N ARG A 14 7.74 -10.98 -24.67
CA ARG A 14 8.34 -12.32 -24.73
C ARG A 14 7.44 -13.43 -24.20
N GLN A 15 6.19 -13.12 -23.81
CA GLN A 15 5.24 -14.07 -23.21
C GLN A 15 5.80 -14.81 -21.99
N GLN A 16 6.71 -14.16 -21.25
CA GLN A 16 7.32 -14.75 -20.07
C GLN A 16 6.42 -14.58 -18.85
N ILE A 17 6.07 -15.71 -18.23
CA ILE A 17 5.29 -15.74 -16.99
C ILE A 17 6.23 -16.08 -15.84
N SER A 18 6.07 -15.38 -14.72
CA SER A 18 6.80 -15.65 -13.48
C SER A 18 5.99 -15.12 -12.29
N PRO A 19 6.34 -15.48 -11.04
CA PRO A 19 5.70 -14.88 -9.86
C PRO A 19 5.85 -13.35 -9.78
N LYS A 20 6.81 -12.76 -10.52
CA LYS A 20 7.01 -11.31 -10.62
C LYS A 20 6.00 -10.61 -11.53
N PHE A 21 5.20 -11.39 -12.27
CA PHE A 21 4.05 -10.88 -13.02
C PHE A 21 3.00 -10.33 -12.06
N ASP A 22 2.58 -11.14 -11.08
CA ASP A 22 1.57 -10.75 -10.10
C ASP A 22 2.04 -9.56 -9.26
N ILE A 23 3.35 -9.47 -8.98
CA ILE A 23 3.96 -8.31 -8.31
C ILE A 23 3.78 -7.03 -9.13
N PHE A 24 4.00 -7.08 -10.44
CA PHE A 24 3.79 -5.93 -11.31
C PHE A 24 2.32 -5.51 -11.30
N SER A 25 1.40 -6.46 -11.53
CA SER A 25 -0.03 -6.18 -11.53
C SER A 25 -0.50 -5.61 -10.18
N LEU A 26 0.02 -6.13 -9.06
CA LEU A 26 -0.23 -5.60 -7.73
C LEU A 26 0.24 -4.14 -7.59
N GLY A 27 1.44 -3.81 -8.08
CA GLY A 27 1.96 -2.45 -8.08
C GLY A 27 1.04 -1.47 -8.83
N VAL A 28 0.56 -1.85 -10.01
CA VAL A 28 -0.40 -1.06 -10.80
C VAL A 28 -1.70 -0.81 -10.03
N ILE A 29 -2.23 -1.85 -9.37
CA ILE A 29 -3.45 -1.73 -8.56
C ILE A 29 -3.24 -0.79 -7.37
N ILE A 30 -2.13 -0.92 -6.66
CA ILE A 30 -1.81 -0.02 -5.53
C ILE A 30 -1.72 1.42 -6.03
N ILE A 31 -1.02 1.67 -7.14
CA ILE A 31 -0.94 3.01 -7.75
C ILE A 31 -2.34 3.55 -8.09
N GLN A 32 -3.22 2.74 -8.66
CA GLN A 32 -4.60 3.16 -8.98
C GLN A 32 -5.43 3.48 -7.73
N ILE A 33 -5.29 2.71 -6.65
CA ILE A 33 -5.97 2.99 -5.38
C ILE A 33 -5.46 4.30 -4.79
N MET A 34 -4.14 4.50 -4.79
CA MET A 34 -3.51 5.65 -4.17
C MET A 34 -3.70 6.94 -4.98
N ALA A 35 -3.51 6.90 -6.30
CA ALA A 35 -3.51 8.07 -7.16
C ALA A 35 -4.82 8.27 -7.95
N GLY A 36 -5.73 7.30 -7.93
CA GLY A 36 -6.99 7.31 -8.67
C GLY A 36 -6.89 6.67 -10.06
N LYS A 37 -7.98 6.77 -10.84
CA LYS A 37 -8.19 6.05 -12.09
C LYS A 37 -7.06 6.21 -13.12
N ASP A 38 -6.53 7.41 -13.25
CA ASP A 38 -5.44 7.74 -14.19
C ASP A 38 -4.05 7.72 -13.52
N GLY A 39 -3.99 7.25 -12.27
CA GLY A 39 -2.80 7.24 -11.44
C GLY A 39 -1.61 6.53 -12.06
N TYR A 40 -1.85 5.41 -12.76
CA TYR A 40 -0.78 4.65 -13.40
C TYR A 40 -0.18 5.37 -14.62
N PHE A 41 -1.02 6.02 -15.44
CA PHE A 41 -0.53 6.80 -16.58
C PHE A 41 0.29 8.00 -16.10
N ASN A 42 -0.23 8.72 -15.09
CA ASN A 42 0.49 9.82 -14.46
C ASN A 42 1.81 9.36 -13.82
N CYS A 43 1.86 8.14 -13.26
CA CYS A 43 3.06 7.56 -12.68
C CYS A 43 4.15 7.28 -13.74
N ALA A 44 3.75 6.85 -14.94
CA ALA A 44 4.70 6.55 -16.02
C ALA A 44 5.32 7.84 -16.60
N ASP A 45 4.56 8.93 -16.67
CA ASP A 45 4.98 10.20 -17.27
C ASP A 45 5.63 11.18 -16.27
N THR A 46 5.58 10.89 -14.97
CA THR A 46 6.05 11.78 -13.91
C THR A 46 7.26 11.21 -13.16
N PRO A 47 8.29 12.02 -12.84
CA PRO A 47 9.39 11.56 -11.99
C PRO A 47 8.89 10.99 -10.64
N PRO A 48 9.47 9.88 -10.13
CA PRO A 48 8.99 9.21 -8.92
C PRO A 48 8.77 10.14 -7.71
N LYS A 49 9.70 11.07 -7.48
CA LYS A 49 9.61 12.04 -6.37
C LYS A 49 8.43 13.00 -6.50
N GLU A 50 8.16 13.45 -7.71
CA GLU A 50 7.06 14.38 -7.99
C GLU A 50 5.72 13.65 -7.93
N PHE A 51 5.67 12.41 -8.44
CA PHE A 51 4.50 11.55 -8.32
C PHE A 51 4.12 11.29 -6.86
N ILE A 52 5.08 10.88 -6.02
CA ILE A 52 4.87 10.69 -4.57
C ILE A 52 4.32 11.96 -3.93
N LYS A 53 4.94 13.12 -4.22
CA LYS A 53 4.50 14.41 -3.67
C LYS A 53 3.05 14.72 -4.08
N HIS A 54 2.71 14.52 -5.35
CA HIS A 54 1.36 14.76 -5.87
C HIS A 54 0.32 13.88 -5.18
N VAL A 55 0.60 12.59 -5.04
CA VAL A 55 -0.33 11.67 -4.36
C VAL A 55 -0.46 12.02 -2.89
N CYS A 56 0.63 12.26 -2.16
CA CYS A 56 0.56 12.69 -0.75
C CYS A 56 -0.29 13.96 -0.58
N GLU A 57 -0.15 14.94 -1.47
CA GLU A 57 -0.94 16.17 -1.43
C GLU A 57 -2.43 15.92 -1.69
N ASN A 58 -2.77 15.05 -2.66
CA ASN A 58 -4.15 14.65 -2.92
C ASN A 58 -4.78 13.97 -1.70
N TRP A 59 -4.05 13.10 -1.01
CA TRP A 59 -4.52 12.47 0.23
C TRP A 59 -4.70 13.49 1.35
N ARG A 60 -3.78 14.45 1.48
CA ARG A 60 -3.87 15.55 2.45
C ARG A 60 -5.14 16.38 2.25
N MET A 61 -5.48 16.68 1.00
CA MET A 61 -6.71 17.41 0.64
C MET A 61 -7.97 16.57 0.92
N ARG A 62 -7.99 15.29 0.53
CA ARG A 62 -9.14 14.38 0.75
C ARG A 62 -9.47 14.17 2.22
N LEU A 63 -8.45 14.14 3.07
CA LEU A 63 -8.59 13.98 4.52
C LEU A 63 -8.69 15.32 5.27
N GLN A 64 -9.03 16.41 4.57
CA GLN A 64 -9.23 17.75 5.12
C GLN A 64 -8.08 18.21 6.04
N ALA A 65 -6.83 18.09 5.56
CA ALA A 65 -5.59 18.45 6.25
C ALA A 65 -5.35 17.79 7.62
N THR A 66 -6.26 16.94 8.10
CA THR A 66 -6.17 16.23 9.39
C THR A 66 -5.40 14.92 9.20
N MET A 67 -4.38 14.93 8.35
CA MET A 67 -3.47 13.80 8.22
C MET A 67 -2.45 13.90 9.34
N SER A 68 -2.47 12.90 10.23
CA SER A 68 -1.35 12.71 11.13
C SER A 68 -0.06 12.50 10.34
N SER A 69 1.09 12.88 10.92
CA SER A 69 2.41 12.62 10.34
C SER A 69 2.59 11.15 9.95
N HIS A 70 2.05 10.26 10.78
CA HIS A 70 2.03 8.82 10.54
C HIS A 70 1.33 8.48 9.22
N LEU A 71 0.07 8.88 9.05
CA LEU A 71 -0.73 8.54 7.86
C LEU A 71 -0.07 9.05 6.56
N SER A 72 0.66 10.18 6.63
CA SER A 72 1.46 10.70 5.51
C SER A 72 2.64 9.77 5.14
N GLU A 73 3.29 9.19 6.15
CA GLU A 73 4.38 8.22 5.98
C GLU A 73 3.87 6.87 5.46
N GLU A 74 2.68 6.42 5.91
CA GLU A 74 2.03 5.21 5.39
C GLU A 74 1.71 5.37 3.90
N VAL A 75 1.09 6.50 3.53
CA VAL A 75 0.78 6.84 2.13
C VAL A 75 2.05 6.87 1.28
N ARG A 76 3.11 7.54 1.76
CA ARG A 76 4.40 7.61 1.06
C ARG A 76 5.00 6.23 0.84
N THR A 77 5.08 5.43 1.88
CA THR A 77 5.71 4.11 1.84
C THR A 77 4.93 3.17 0.90
N CYS A 78 3.60 3.19 0.94
CA CYS A 78 2.76 2.43 0.01
C CYS A 78 3.05 2.78 -1.45
N ILE A 79 3.25 4.06 -1.77
CA ILE A 79 3.59 4.49 -3.14
C ILE A 79 5.01 4.04 -3.50
N GLU A 80 5.98 4.18 -2.60
CA GLU A 80 7.36 3.75 -2.85
C GLU A 80 7.44 2.24 -3.13
N ILE A 81 6.71 1.43 -2.37
CA ILE A 81 6.60 -0.01 -2.63
C ILE A 81 5.97 -0.26 -4.00
N ALA A 82 4.87 0.45 -4.31
CA ALA A 82 4.18 0.27 -5.59
C ALA A 82 5.07 0.64 -6.79
N LEU A 83 5.87 1.70 -6.67
CA LEU A 83 6.86 2.11 -7.67
C LEU A 83 7.92 1.02 -7.89
N LYS A 84 8.44 0.40 -6.82
CA LYS A 84 9.37 -0.74 -6.95
C LYS A 84 8.70 -1.95 -7.62
N CYS A 85 7.41 -2.17 -7.38
CA CYS A 85 6.66 -3.28 -7.98
C CYS A 85 6.48 -3.15 -9.49
N VAL A 86 6.37 -1.91 -10.01
CA VAL A 86 6.16 -1.63 -11.45
C VAL A 86 7.46 -1.36 -12.22
N GLU A 87 8.62 -1.63 -11.62
CA GLU A 87 9.91 -1.54 -12.33
C GLU A 87 9.94 -2.45 -13.58
N ASP A 88 10.47 -1.91 -14.68
CA ASP A 88 10.60 -2.67 -15.94
C ASP A 88 11.50 -3.89 -15.75
N ASP A 89 12.61 -3.72 -15.01
CA ASP A 89 13.49 -4.82 -14.67
C ASP A 89 12.86 -5.72 -13.60
N ARG A 90 12.44 -6.91 -14.03
CA ARG A 90 11.86 -7.97 -13.21
C ARG A 90 12.71 -8.31 -11.97
N THR A 91 14.02 -8.19 -12.05
CA THR A 91 14.93 -8.52 -10.94
C THR A 91 14.94 -7.46 -9.84
N ARG A 92 14.60 -6.21 -10.20
CA ARG A 92 14.52 -5.08 -9.27
C ARG A 92 13.19 -5.04 -8.50
N ARG A 93 12.16 -5.73 -9.01
CA ARG A 93 10.87 -5.87 -8.31
C ARG A 93 11.05 -6.64 -7.00
N PRO A 94 10.40 -6.24 -5.90
CA PRO A 94 10.47 -6.96 -4.62
C PRO A 94 9.75 -8.32 -4.70
N THR A 95 9.98 -9.17 -3.72
CA THR A 95 9.20 -10.39 -3.50
C THR A 95 7.97 -10.08 -2.66
N ILE A 96 6.94 -10.93 -2.74
CA ILE A 96 5.73 -10.74 -1.92
C ILE A 96 6.05 -10.71 -0.42
N ALA A 97 7.03 -11.50 0.03
CA ALA A 97 7.49 -11.48 1.42
C ALA A 97 8.11 -10.14 1.81
N GLN A 98 8.92 -9.53 0.93
CA GLN A 98 9.47 -8.18 1.15
C GLN A 98 8.37 -7.12 1.21
N ILE A 99 7.39 -7.19 0.29
CA ILE A 99 6.24 -6.27 0.28
C ILE A 99 5.46 -6.39 1.60
N VAL A 100 5.12 -7.60 2.02
CA VAL A 100 4.40 -7.84 3.27
C VAL A 100 5.22 -7.36 4.46
N ASN A 101 6.53 -7.57 4.48
CA ASN A 101 7.40 -7.10 5.55
C ASN A 101 7.48 -5.56 5.60
N GLU A 102 7.67 -4.89 4.46
CA GLU A 102 7.68 -3.42 4.39
C GLU A 102 6.33 -2.84 4.83
N LEU A 103 5.21 -3.40 4.37
CA LEU A 103 3.86 -3.00 4.82
C LEU A 103 3.60 -3.32 6.29
N SER A 104 4.09 -4.46 6.78
CA SER A 104 3.95 -4.84 8.18
C SER A 104 4.73 -3.91 9.10
N ASN A 105 5.85 -3.33 8.66
CA ASN A 105 6.56 -2.32 9.47
C ASN A 105 5.75 -1.03 9.63
N ILE A 106 4.92 -0.70 8.64
CA ILE A 106 3.96 0.41 8.72
C ILE A 106 2.90 0.10 9.80
N GLY A 107 2.36 -1.14 9.81
CA GLY A 107 1.35 -1.58 10.77
C GLY A 107 1.88 -1.90 12.19
N ILE A 108 3.09 -2.46 12.31
CA ILE A 108 3.72 -2.89 13.57
C ILE A 108 4.35 -1.71 14.32
N ALA A 109 4.71 -0.62 13.64
CA ALA A 109 4.90 0.67 14.31
C ALA A 109 3.66 1.09 15.14
N LYS A 110 2.50 0.41 14.95
CA LYS A 110 1.30 0.48 15.79
C LYS A 110 0.64 -0.87 16.12
N SER A 111 1.43 -1.88 16.48
CA SER A 111 1.07 -2.60 17.69
C SER A 111 2.16 -2.31 18.72
N LYS A 112 1.90 -1.36 19.64
CA LYS A 112 2.47 -1.55 20.98
C LYS A 112 2.13 -3.02 21.32
N PRO A 113 3.09 -3.86 21.74
CA PRO A 113 2.69 -5.05 22.47
C PRO A 113 1.85 -4.51 23.62
N ILE A 114 0.54 -4.70 23.56
CA ILE A 114 -0.29 -4.50 24.73
C ILE A 114 0.29 -5.49 25.72
N CYS A 115 0.91 -4.89 26.74
CA CYS A 115 1.47 -5.46 27.95
C CYS A 115 1.40 -6.98 28.03
N GLN A 116 2.57 -7.59 28.19
CA GLN A 116 2.72 -8.89 28.83
C GLN A 116 2.27 -8.81 30.30
N VAL A 117 0.99 -8.53 30.54
CA VAL A 117 0.28 -8.57 31.82
C VAL A 117 -1.19 -8.95 31.54
N CYS A 118 -1.40 -10.10 30.89
CA CYS A 118 -2.70 -10.78 30.88
C CYS A 118 -2.55 -12.25 31.26
N ILE A 119 -1.66 -12.54 32.22
CA ILE A 119 -1.77 -13.72 33.06
C ILE A 119 -2.22 -13.16 34.42
N LEU A 120 -3.39 -13.60 34.90
CA LEU A 120 -4.07 -13.20 36.15
C LEU A 120 -5.01 -11.99 36.06
N CYS A 121 -6.23 -12.20 35.54
CA CYS A 121 -7.43 -12.00 36.38
C CYS A 121 -8.69 -12.54 35.70
N SER A 122 -8.95 -13.82 35.92
CA SER A 122 -10.25 -14.42 35.73
C SER A 122 -11.23 -13.81 36.75
N ARG A 123 -12.23 -13.03 36.30
CA ARG A 123 -13.63 -12.90 36.82
C ARG A 123 -14.22 -11.49 36.61
N GLY A 124 -15.23 -11.39 35.72
CA GLY A 124 -16.27 -10.34 35.76
C GLY A 124 -16.60 -9.60 34.44
N PRO A 125 -17.88 -9.48 34.01
CA PRO A 125 -18.34 -8.70 32.84
C PRO A 125 -18.95 -7.33 33.24
N PRO A 126 -19.52 -6.49 32.34
CA PRO A 126 -19.16 -6.16 30.95
C PRO A 126 -19.24 -4.63 30.67
N PHE A 127 -18.19 -3.91 30.30
CA PHE A 127 -18.35 -2.57 29.71
C PHE A 127 -17.04 -2.09 29.08
N PHE A 128 -16.62 -2.55 27.89
CA PHE A 128 -15.55 -1.84 27.16
C PHE A 128 -15.68 -2.01 25.64
N THR A 129 -16.16 -0.91 25.03
CA THR A 129 -15.79 -0.36 23.71
C THR A 129 -15.41 -1.34 22.59
N MET A 130 -16.41 -1.66 21.75
CA MET A 130 -16.24 -2.14 20.38
C MET A 130 -16.08 -0.95 19.42
N ILE A 131 -14.95 -0.24 19.44
CA ILE A 131 -14.58 0.66 18.34
C ILE A 131 -13.10 0.42 18.03
N GLY A 132 -12.86 -0.39 17.03
CA GLY A 132 -11.53 -0.69 16.55
C GLY A 132 -11.60 -1.96 15.76
N LEU A 133 -12.09 -1.84 14.52
CA LEU A 133 -11.78 -2.71 13.37
C LEU A 133 -12.62 -2.39 12.11
N THR A 134 -13.53 -1.39 12.13
CA THR A 134 -14.38 -1.09 10.95
C THR A 134 -13.84 -0.05 9.97
N SER A 135 -12.78 0.69 10.27
CA SER A 135 -12.42 1.86 9.46
C SER A 135 -11.53 1.60 8.23
N PHE A 136 -11.19 0.36 7.90
CA PHE A 136 -10.38 0.07 6.70
C PHE A 136 -11.15 -0.53 5.52
N ILE A 137 -12.43 -0.89 5.70
CA ILE A 137 -13.26 -1.49 4.64
C ILE A 137 -14.43 -0.58 4.20
N ILE A 138 -14.76 0.49 4.92
CA ILE A 138 -15.88 1.41 4.59
C ILE A 138 -15.38 2.66 3.84
N LEU A 139 -14.42 2.51 2.93
CA LEU A 139 -14.05 3.58 1.99
C LEU A 139 -13.81 3.05 0.57
N LEU A 140 -14.50 1.95 0.23
CA LEU A 140 -14.77 1.47 -1.13
C LEU A 140 -16.29 1.34 -1.28
#